data_AF-A0A0R1N5E2-F1
#
_entry.id   AF-A0A0R1N5E2-F1
#
_cell.length_a   1.000
_cell.length_b   1.000
_cell.length_c   1.000
_cell.angle_alpha   90.00
_cell.angle_beta   90.00
_cell.angle_gamma   90.00
#
_symmetry.space_group_name_H-M   'P 1'
#
loop_
_entity.id
_entity.type
_entity.pdbx_description
1 polymer ?
#
loop_
_entity_poly.entity_id
_entity_poly.type
_entity_poly.pdbx_seq_one_letter_code
_entity_poly.pdbx_strand_id
1 'polypeptide(L)' 'MAKNKGVSIYRIEKDLDLTTGRISKWARHDPSAKALQRVADYLGVTSTYILDLSRLKKEGDQK' A
#
# COMPACT_ATOMS: atom_id res chain seq x y z
N MET A 1 8.16 -19.37 12.75
CA MET A 1 7.63 -18.92 11.44
C MET A 1 7.12 -17.49 11.55
N ALA A 2 7.12 -16.74 10.44
CA ALA A 2 6.54 -15.40 10.27
C ALA A 2 7.26 -14.20 10.92
N LYS A 3 8.59 -14.10 10.77
CA LYS A 3 9.26 -12.79 10.91
C LYS A 3 9.14 -12.02 9.60
N ASN A 4 8.34 -10.96 9.64
CA ASN A 4 8.54 -9.78 8.81
C ASN A 4 8.23 -9.94 7.31
N LYS A 5 6.95 -9.99 6.92
CA LYS A 5 6.53 -9.38 5.64
C LYS A 5 6.60 -7.84 5.73
N GLY A 6 7.70 -7.31 6.28
CA GLY A 6 8.05 -5.89 6.33
C GLY A 6 8.57 -5.45 4.98
N VAL A 7 7.79 -5.69 3.93
CA VAL A 7 8.06 -5.11 2.62
C VAL A 7 7.69 -3.65 2.76
N SER A 8 8.69 -2.80 3.02
CA SER A 8 8.48 -1.37 3.13
C SER A 8 7.84 -0.87 1.83
N ILE A 9 6.88 0.05 1.94
CA ILE A 9 6.19 0.67 0.80
C ILE A 9 7.20 1.08 -0.29
N TYR A 10 8.36 1.60 0.14
CA TYR A 10 9.50 1.93 -0.72
C TYR A 10 10.00 0.78 -1.60
N ARG A 11 10.12 -0.44 -1.05
CA ARG A 11 10.56 -1.63 -1.80
C ARG A 11 9.54 -2.04 -2.85
N ILE A 12 8.26 -1.96 -2.52
CA ILE A 12 7.16 -2.28 -3.44
C ILE A 12 7.13 -1.26 -4.58
N GLU A 13 7.31 0.02 -4.27
CA GLU A 13 7.41 1.08 -5.29
C GLU A 13 8.62 0.86 -6.20
N LYS A 14 9.77 0.51 -5.64
CA LYS A 14 10.98 0.20 -6.40
C LYS A 14 10.82 -1.01 -7.33
N ASP A 15 10.15 -2.05 -6.87
CA ASP A 15 9.96 -3.28 -7.65
C ASP A 15 8.94 -3.11 -8.78
N LEU A 16 7.88 -2.34 -8.51
CA LEU A 16 6.83 -2.02 -9.49
C LEU A 16 7.16 -0.82 -10.40
N ASP A 17 8.39 -0.31 -10.32
CA ASP A 17 8.86 0.90 -10.99
C ASP A 17 7.90 2.11 -10.79
N LEU A 18 7.30 2.18 -9.60
CA LEU A 18 6.45 3.28 -9.17
C LEU A 18 7.31 4.39 -8.57
N THR A 19 6.92 5.62 -8.84
CA THR A 19 7.52 6.80 -8.20
C THR A 19 7.40 6.68 -6.69
N THR A 20 8.50 6.90 -5.99
CA THR A 20 8.57 6.87 -4.53
C THR A 20 7.54 7.81 -3.90
N GLY A 21 6.75 7.31 -2.95
CA GLY A 21 5.67 8.05 -2.29
C GLY A 21 4.35 8.10 -3.07
N ARG A 22 4.21 7.37 -4.18
CA ARG A 22 2.94 7.21 -4.91
C ARG A 22 1.93 6.42 -4.09
N ILE A 23 2.36 5.35 -3.41
CA ILE A 23 1.51 4.59 -2.47
C ILE A 23 1.20 5.43 -1.23
N SER A 24 2.15 6.21 -0.74
CA SER A 24 1.91 7.16 0.38
C SER A 24 0.86 8.22 0.02
N LYS A 25 0.79 8.61 -1.26
CA LYS A 25 -0.25 9.51 -1.78
C LYS A 25 -1.62 8.82 -1.89
N TRP A 26 -1.71 7.49 -1.89
CA TRP A 26 -3.00 6.78 -1.93
C TRP A 26 -3.86 7.01 -0.68
N ALA A 27 -3.22 7.36 0.44
CA ALA A 27 -3.93 7.79 1.63
C ALA A 27 -4.70 9.11 1.43
N ARG A 28 -4.37 9.88 0.38
CA ARG A 28 -4.89 11.23 0.14
C ARG A 28 -5.53 11.41 -1.25
N HIS A 29 -5.21 10.53 -2.20
CA HIS A 29 -5.73 10.53 -3.57
C HIS A 29 -6.15 9.11 -3.94
N ASP A 30 -7.27 8.97 -4.65
CA ASP A 30 -7.73 7.66 -5.11
C ASP A 30 -6.68 6.94 -5.96
N PRO A 31 -6.25 5.73 -5.57
CA PRO A 31 -5.33 4.95 -6.38
C PRO A 31 -5.99 4.53 -7.69
N SER A 32 -5.22 4.56 -8.78
CA SER A 32 -5.64 3.90 -10.01
C SER A 32 -5.76 2.40 -9.77
N ALA A 33 -6.90 1.80 -10.12
CA ALA A 33 -7.18 0.37 -9.94
C ALA A 33 -6.05 -0.52 -10.48
N LYS A 34 -5.40 -0.13 -11.58
CA LYS A 34 -4.27 -0.85 -12.18
C LYS A 34 -3.03 -0.89 -11.29
N ALA A 35 -2.72 0.22 -10.64
CA ALA A 35 -1.58 0.30 -9.73
C ALA A 35 -1.89 -0.41 -8.41
N LEU A 36 -3.12 -0.25 -7.91
CA LEU A 36 -3.61 -0.95 -6.72
C LEU A 36 -3.54 -2.47 -6.89
N GLN A 37 -4.01 -2.99 -8.03
CA GLN A 37 -3.98 -4.41 -8.35
C GLN A 37 -2.55 -4.94 -8.42
N ARG A 38 -1.64 -4.25 -9.11
CA ARG A 38 -0.21 -4.63 -9.16
C ARG A 38 0.44 -4.73 -7.77
N VAL A 39 0.15 -3.76 -6.90
CA VAL A 39 0.63 -3.78 -5.51
C VAL A 39 0.01 -4.95 -4.76
N ALA A 40 -1.29 -5.19 -4.90
CA ALA A 40 -1.99 -6.31 -4.29
C ALA A 40 -1.38 -7.67 -4.69
N ASP A 41 -1.19 -7.89 -5.99
CA ASP A 41 -0.56 -9.09 -6.55
C ASP A 41 0.88 -9.27 -6.05
N TYR A 42 1.66 -8.18 -5.96
CA TYR A 42 3.03 -8.23 -5.47
C TYR A 42 3.13 -8.60 -3.98
N LEU A 43 2.26 -8.06 -3.14
CA LEU A 43 2.21 -8.41 -1.71
C LEU A 43 1.53 -9.77 -1.45
N GLY A 44 0.81 -10.31 -2.46
CA GLY A 44 -0.07 -11.45 -2.32
C GLY A 44 -1.24 -11.18 -1.38
N VAL A 45 -1.76 -9.94 -1.38
CA VAL A 45 -2.91 -9.50 -0.59
C VAL A 45 -4.01 -8.99 -1.51
N THR A 46 -5.21 -8.79 -0.98
CA THR A 46 -6.32 -8.26 -1.75
C THR A 46 -6.22 -6.74 -1.92
N SER A 47 -6.65 -6.20 -3.07
CA SER A 47 -6.71 -4.75 -3.29
C SER A 47 -7.58 -4.02 -2.25
N THR A 48 -8.63 -4.70 -1.76
CA THR A 48 -9.47 -4.24 -0.66
C THR A 48 -8.72 -4.07 0.66
N TYR A 49 -7.75 -4.94 0.95
CA TYR A 49 -6.92 -4.82 2.16
C TYR A 49 -6.08 -3.53 2.14
N ILE A 50 -5.55 -3.14 0.98
CA ILE A 50 -4.77 -1.91 0.81
C ILE A 50 -5.67 -0.66 0.96
N LEU A 51 -6.89 -0.73 0.41
CA LEU A 51 -7.92 0.30 0.59
C LEU A 51 -8.30 0.47 2.07
N ASP A 52 -8.48 -0.64 2.78
CA ASP A 52 -8.83 -0.64 4.20
C ASP A 52 -7.72 -0.01 5.07
N LEU A 53 -6.45 -0.36 4.80
CA LEU A 53 -5.30 0.29 5.44
C LEU A 53 -5.23 1.80 5.19
N SER A 54 -5.62 2.24 3.99
CA SER A 54 -5.66 3.66 3.64
C SER A 54 -6.73 4.42 4.44
N ARG A 55 -7.81 3.72 4.85
CA ARG A 55 -8.86 4.26 5.72
C ARG A 55 -8.46 4.23 7.20
N LEU A 56 -7.86 3.14 7.66
CA LEU A 56 -7.44 2.97 9.06
C LEU A 56 -6.37 3.98 9.52
N LYS A 57 -5.53 4.48 8.60
CA LYS A 57 -4.54 5.52 8.93
C LYS A 57 -5.16 6.87 9.34
N LYS A 58 -6.46 7.07 9.14
CA LYS A 58 -7.22 8.23 9.64
C LYS A 58 -7.60 8.11 11.13
N GLU A 59 -7.56 6.91 11.70
CA GLU A 59 -8.11 6.64 13.04
C GLU A 59 -7.03 6.44 14.12
N GLY A 60 -5.75 6.41 13.74
CA GLY A 60 -4.62 6.21 14.66
C GLY A 60 -3.93 7.48 15.18
N ASP A 61 -4.33 8.66 14.71
CA ASP A 61 -3.83 9.98 15.17
C ASP A 61 -4.93 10.70 15.96
N GLN A 62 -5.52 9.98 16.92
CA GLN A 62 -6.46 10.57 17.87
C GLN A 62 -6.39 9.81 19.21
N LYS A 63 -5.21 9.81 19.85
CA LYS A 63 -5.12 9.68 21.31
C LYS A 63 -3.88 10.36 21.85
#